data_AF-A0A2D9KSC3-F1
#
_entry.id   AF-A0A2D9KSC3-F1
#
_cell.length_a   1.000
_cell.length_b   1.000
_cell.length_c   1.000
_cell.angle_alpha   90.00
_cell.angle_beta   90.00
_cell.angle_gamma   90.00
#
_symmetry.space_group_name_H-M   'P 1'
#
loop_
_entity.id
_entity.type
_entity.pdbx_description
1 polymer ?
#
loop_
_entity_poly.entity_id
_entity_poly.type
_entity_poly.pdbx_seq_one_letter_code
_entity_poly.pdbx_strand_id
1 'polypeptide(L)'
;MTPEESREFTARLEQAALTLLEMEIYRKPDDLARRFGLPLPVVRYWWRHTDEKTRPVDQNSLSPREVKVIRKATQTLEGWEKIKRYRPPCGARLPGGKKCKRSVAIRQPEAWSLGALADRCRLHGGNARRIIRAKKQDDTE
;
A
#
# COMPACT_ATOMS: atom_id res chain seq x y z
N MET A 1 0.86 5.43 -12.83
CA MET A 1 0.49 4.34 -11.92
C MET A 1 -0.49 3.43 -12.61
N THR A 2 0.07 2.44 -13.31
CA THR A 2 -0.59 1.22 -13.74
C THR A 2 -0.89 0.33 -12.52
N PRO A 3 -1.69 -0.75 -12.67
CA PRO A 3 -1.93 -1.70 -11.60
C PRO A 3 -0.64 -2.36 -11.09
N GLU A 4 0.31 -2.65 -11.97
CA GLU A 4 1.64 -3.20 -11.64
C GLU A 4 2.42 -2.22 -10.77
N GLU A 5 2.52 -0.96 -11.21
CA GLU A 5 3.19 0.11 -10.46
C GLU A 5 2.54 0.33 -9.08
N SER A 6 1.21 0.16 -8.98
CA SER A 6 0.51 0.23 -7.70
C SER A 6 0.85 -0.94 -6.79
N ARG A 7 1.01 -2.16 -7.31
CA ARG A 7 1.40 -3.34 -6.52
C ARG A 7 2.82 -3.17 -5.99
N GLU A 8 3.76 -2.80 -6.85
CA GLU A 8 5.15 -2.52 -6.45
C GLU A 8 5.26 -1.39 -5.43
N PHE A 9 4.48 -0.33 -5.61
CA PHE A 9 4.42 0.75 -4.64
C PHE A 9 3.88 0.27 -3.29
N THR A 10 2.89 -0.61 -3.28
CA THR A 10 2.31 -1.16 -2.05
C THR A 10 3.30 -2.08 -1.32
N ALA A 11 4.03 -2.92 -2.05
CA ALA A 11 5.10 -3.74 -1.48
C ALA A 11 6.22 -2.87 -0.86
N ARG A 12 6.55 -1.73 -1.48
CA ARG A 12 7.49 -0.76 -0.89
C ARG A 12 6.96 -0.11 0.38
N LEU A 13 5.67 0.21 0.43
CA LEU A 13 5.03 0.73 1.66
C LEU A 13 5.07 -0.32 2.77
N GLU A 14 4.75 -1.57 2.46
CA GLU A 14 4.80 -2.69 3.39
C GLU A 14 6.20 -2.86 3.97
N GLN A 15 7.22 -3.00 3.12
CA GLN A 15 8.60 -3.15 3.56
C GLN A 15 9.06 -1.96 4.42
N ALA A 16 8.71 -0.73 4.04
CA ALA A 16 9.06 0.46 4.80
C ALA A 16 8.37 0.49 6.18
N ALA A 17 7.09 0.09 6.26
CA ALA A 17 6.37 0.02 7.51
C ALA A 17 6.97 -1.06 8.43
N LEU A 18 7.22 -2.26 7.90
CA LEU A 18 7.83 -3.36 8.65
C LEU A 18 9.21 -2.99 9.19
N THR A 19 10.07 -2.36 8.38
CA THR A 19 11.39 -1.91 8.83
C THR A 19 11.31 -0.93 10.02
N LEU A 20 10.35 0.01 9.99
CA LEU A 20 10.21 0.99 11.08
C LEU A 20 9.60 0.38 12.35
N LEU A 21 8.79 -0.67 12.23
CA LEU A 21 8.24 -1.43 13.36
C LEU A 21 9.29 -2.37 13.96
N GLU A 22 10.02 -3.11 13.13
CA GLU A 22 11.11 -3.98 13.53
C GLU A 22 12.16 -3.19 14.32
N MET A 23 12.54 -2.01 13.85
CA MET A 23 13.53 -1.15 14.54
C MET A 23 12.97 -0.40 15.75
N GLU A 24 11.70 -0.62 16.14
CA GLU A 24 10.98 0.12 17.19
C GLU A 24 11.01 1.65 17.05
N ILE A 25 11.15 2.18 15.82
CA ILE A 25 10.99 3.63 15.56
C ILE A 25 9.55 4.04 15.88
N TYR A 26 8.60 3.14 15.61
CA TYR A 26 7.23 3.22 16.11
C TYR A 26 6.94 1.97 16.93
N ARG A 27 6.49 2.16 18.18
CA ARG A 27 6.22 1.06 19.12
C ARG A 27 5.04 0.18 18.73
N LYS A 28 4.05 0.76 18.04
CA LYS A 28 2.80 0.06 17.68
C LYS A 28 2.48 0.31 16.21
N PRO A 29 1.92 -0.70 15.50
CA PRO A 29 1.37 -0.54 14.15
C PRO A 29 0.41 0.65 14.04
N ASP A 30 -0.39 0.86 15.10
CA ASP A 30 -1.36 1.94 15.22
C ASP A 30 -0.75 3.34 15.17
N ASP A 31 0.42 3.54 15.76
CA ASP A 31 1.09 4.83 15.79
C ASP A 31 1.67 5.17 14.41
N LEU A 32 2.30 4.19 13.77
CA LEU A 32 2.79 4.30 12.40
C LEU A 32 1.64 4.57 11.42
N ALA A 33 0.56 3.80 11.51
CA ALA A 33 -0.58 3.94 10.61
C ALA A 33 -1.21 5.34 10.71
N ARG A 34 -1.40 5.85 11.94
CA ARG A 34 -1.91 7.20 12.18
C ARG A 34 -0.96 8.27 11.66
N ARG A 35 0.34 8.13 11.88
CA ARG A 35 1.35 9.11 11.45
C ARG A 35 1.37 9.32 9.93
N PHE A 36 1.29 8.24 9.15
CA PHE A 36 1.36 8.31 7.69
C PHE A 36 -0.02 8.24 7.00
N GLY A 37 -1.10 8.12 7.77
CA GLY A 37 -2.46 7.96 7.26
C GLY A 37 -2.61 6.72 6.38
N LEU A 38 -1.99 5.61 6.78
CA LEU A 38 -2.22 4.28 6.23
C LEU A 38 -3.46 3.66 6.87
N PRO A 39 -4.20 2.77 6.19
CA PRO A 39 -5.31 2.07 6.82
C PRO A 39 -4.80 1.14 7.91
N LEU A 40 -5.30 1.32 9.13
CA LEU A 40 -4.89 0.52 10.28
C LEU A 40 -5.02 -1.01 10.07
N PRO A 41 -6.12 -1.54 9.48
CA PRO A 41 -6.23 -2.97 9.25
C PRO A 41 -5.12 -3.52 8.35
N VAL A 42 -4.62 -2.73 7.40
CA VAL A 42 -3.52 -3.12 6.51
C VAL A 42 -2.21 -3.21 7.26
N VAL A 43 -1.85 -2.18 8.02
CA VAL A 43 -0.57 -2.18 8.76
C VAL A 43 -0.55 -3.30 9.80
N ARG A 44 -1.68 -3.52 10.50
CA ARG A 44 -1.83 -4.66 11.41
C ARG A 44 -1.79 -6.01 10.70
N TYR A 45 -2.29 -6.10 9.46
CA TYR A 45 -2.20 -7.31 8.66
C TYR A 45 -0.74 -7.60 8.32
N TRP A 46 -0.01 -6.63 7.76
CA TRP A 46 1.42 -6.77 7.46
C TRP A 46 2.22 -7.21 8.68
N TRP A 47 2.04 -6.53 9.81
CA TRP A 47 2.77 -6.85 11.03
C TRP A 47 2.53 -8.29 11.52
N ARG A 48 1.26 -8.74 11.54
CA ARG A 48 0.87 -10.10 11.95
C ARG A 48 1.38 -11.22 11.05
N HIS A 49 1.84 -10.89 9.84
CA HIS A 49 2.45 -11.86 8.91
C HIS A 49 3.98 -11.90 9.02
N THR A 50 4.53 -11.29 10.07
CA THR A 50 5.94 -11.42 10.44
C THR A 50 6.08 -12.25 11.72
N ASP A 51 7.32 -12.57 12.11
CA ASP A 51 7.61 -13.17 13.43
C ASP A 51 7.38 -12.20 14.60
N GLU A 52 6.99 -10.96 14.33
CA GLU A 52 6.86 -9.85 15.29
C GLU A 52 8.12 -9.59 16.13
N LYS A 53 9.28 -10.05 15.63
CA LYS A 53 10.58 -9.80 16.26
C LYS A 53 10.96 -8.34 16.10
N THR A 54 11.21 -7.68 17.22
CA THR A 54 11.73 -6.32 17.24
C THR A 54 13.21 -6.29 17.60
N ARG A 55 13.90 -5.29 17.08
CA ARG A 55 15.28 -4.93 17.37
C ARG A 55 15.27 -3.44 17.74
N PRO A 56 15.10 -3.11 19.03
CA PRO A 56 15.16 -1.74 19.48
C PRO A 56 16.50 -1.13 19.09
N VAL A 57 16.46 0.01 18.41
CA VAL A 57 17.67 0.78 18.10
C VAL A 57 17.76 1.96 19.04
N ASP A 58 18.95 2.17 19.64
CA ASP A 58 19.23 3.40 20.35
C ASP A 58 19.49 4.52 19.34
N GLN A 59 18.61 5.52 19.35
CA GLN A 59 18.63 6.63 18.40
C GLN A 59 19.91 7.47 18.51
N ASN A 60 20.56 7.48 19.67
CA ASN A 60 21.79 8.24 19.90
C ASN A 60 23.04 7.52 19.36
N SER A 61 22.94 6.23 19.03
CA SER A 61 24.05 5.40 18.59
C SER A 61 23.81 4.70 17.24
N LEU A 62 22.86 5.20 16.45
CA LEU A 62 22.56 4.68 15.11
C LEU A 62 23.77 4.75 14.19
N SER A 63 24.07 3.64 13.52
CA SER A 63 25.06 3.64 12.45
C SER A 63 24.58 4.48 11.24
N PRO A 64 25.48 5.06 10.44
CA PRO A 64 25.10 5.80 9.23
C PRO A 64 24.21 4.99 8.27
N ARG A 65 24.40 3.67 8.23
CA ARG A 65 23.58 2.74 7.43
C ARG A 65 22.16 2.67 7.95
N GLU A 66 21.96 2.54 9.26
CA GLU A 66 20.62 2.50 9.88
C GLU A 66 19.90 3.83 9.72
N VAL A 67 20.57 4.96 9.92
CA VAL A 67 19.99 6.30 9.67
C VAL A 67 19.46 6.40 8.24
N LYS A 68 20.24 5.93 7.27
CA LYS A 68 19.83 5.93 5.85
C LYS A 68 18.62 5.03 5.60
N VAL A 69 18.58 3.86 6.22
CA VAL A 69 17.45 2.92 6.09
C VAL A 69 16.18 3.52 6.68
N ILE A 70 16.23 4.04 7.91
CA ILE A 70 15.10 4.70 8.59
C ILE A 70 14.59 5.88 7.77
N ARG A 71 15.50 6.74 7.29
CA ARG A 71 15.14 7.89 6.44
C ARG A 71 14.44 7.46 5.16
N LYS A 72 14.96 6.45 4.46
CA LYS A 72 14.36 5.94 3.21
C LYS A 72 12.99 5.33 3.45
N ALA A 73 12.84 4.55 4.52
CA ALA A 73 11.56 3.97 4.92
C ALA A 73 10.53 5.07 5.21
N THR A 74 10.92 6.07 6.02
CA THR A 74 10.09 7.23 6.35
C THR A 74 9.65 7.98 5.09
N GLN A 75 10.58 8.31 4.20
CA GLN A 75 10.28 9.00 2.93
C GLN A 75 9.35 8.19 2.02
N THR A 76 9.48 6.85 2.03
CA THR A 76 8.59 5.97 1.27
C THR A 76 7.16 6.06 1.79
N LEU A 77 6.98 6.05 3.12
CA LEU A 77 5.66 6.21 3.75
C LEU A 77 5.09 7.63 3.58
N GLU A 78 5.91 8.68 3.63
CA GLU A 78 5.48 10.04 3.29
C GLU A 78 4.99 10.16 1.84
N GLY A 79 5.58 9.37 0.93
CA GLY A 79 5.13 9.23 -0.45
C GLY A 79 3.65 8.81 -0.57
N TRP A 80 3.11 8.09 0.43
CA TRP A 80 1.70 7.72 0.45
C TRP A 80 0.76 8.93 0.52
N GLU A 81 1.10 9.94 1.32
CA GLU A 81 0.30 11.17 1.44
C GLU A 81 0.23 11.91 0.09
N LYS A 82 1.36 11.95 -0.63
CA LYS A 82 1.42 12.51 -1.98
C LYS A 82 0.54 11.72 -2.95
N ILE A 83 0.60 10.39 -2.92
CA ILE A 83 -0.25 9.54 -3.77
C ILE A 83 -1.72 9.73 -3.43
N LYS A 84 -2.12 9.83 -2.16
CA LYS A 84 -3.51 10.11 -1.76
C LYS A 84 -4.02 11.45 -2.30
N ARG A 85 -3.17 12.46 -2.44
CA ARG A 85 -3.58 13.77 -2.98
C ARG A 85 -3.59 13.78 -4.52
N TYR A 86 -2.54 13.25 -5.13
CA TYR A 86 -2.29 13.34 -6.57
C TYR A 86 -2.39 11.98 -7.27
N ARG A 87 -3.51 11.28 -7.04
CA ARG A 87 -3.79 10.00 -7.71
C ARG A 87 -3.95 10.19 -9.22
N PRO A 88 -3.47 9.24 -10.05
CA PRO A 88 -3.61 9.32 -11.50
C PRO A 88 -5.08 9.32 -11.93
N PRO A 89 -5.38 9.86 -13.13
CA PRO A 89 -6.73 9.87 -13.66
C PRO A 89 -7.20 8.45 -14.03
N CYS A 90 -8.50 8.22 -13.94
CA CYS A 90 -9.17 6.95 -14.21
C CYS A 90 -9.02 6.50 -15.67
N GLY A 91 -9.08 7.43 -16.62
CA GLY A 91 -8.87 7.14 -18.03
C GLY A 91 -9.93 6.26 -18.71
N ALA A 92 -11.05 5.95 -18.05
CA ALA A 92 -12.16 5.21 -18.67
C ALA A 92 -12.77 6.01 -19.83
N ARG A 93 -13.18 5.35 -20.91
CA ARG A 93 -13.86 6.02 -22.04
C ARG A 93 -15.31 6.30 -21.66
N LEU A 94 -15.72 7.56 -21.78
CA LEU A 94 -17.09 8.01 -21.57
C LEU A 94 -17.89 7.90 -22.88
N PRO A 95 -19.24 7.84 -22.82
CA PRO A 95 -20.08 8.06 -23.99
C PRO A 95 -19.70 9.40 -24.65
N GLY A 96 -19.27 9.37 -25.90
CA GLY A 96 -18.67 10.53 -26.59
C GLY A 96 -17.14 10.55 -26.64
N GLY A 97 -16.45 9.46 -26.29
CA GLY A 97 -15.02 9.23 -26.58
C GLY A 97 -14.02 9.92 -25.66
N LYS A 98 -14.47 10.88 -24.82
CA LYS A 98 -13.62 11.55 -23.82
C LYS A 98 -13.15 10.58 -22.73
N LYS A 99 -11.96 10.82 -22.17
CA LYS A 99 -11.42 10.04 -21.02
C LYS A 99 -11.88 10.63 -19.69
N CYS A 100 -12.25 9.77 -18.75
CA CYS A 100 -12.58 10.16 -17.39
C CYS A 100 -11.36 10.75 -16.67
N LYS A 101 -11.51 11.99 -16.17
CA LYS A 101 -10.48 12.72 -15.43
C LYS A 101 -10.50 12.49 -13.91
N ARG A 102 -11.51 11.77 -13.39
CA ARG A 102 -11.59 11.48 -11.94
C ARG A 102 -10.41 10.64 -11.52
N SER A 103 -9.85 10.89 -10.35
CA SER A 103 -8.78 10.06 -9.80
C SER A 103 -9.19 8.61 -9.65
N VAL A 104 -8.25 7.69 -9.85
CA VAL A 104 -8.41 6.28 -9.48
C VAL A 104 -8.79 6.16 -8.00
N ALA A 105 -9.53 5.10 -7.66
CA ALA A 105 -9.93 4.85 -6.29
C ALA A 105 -8.76 4.30 -5.45
N ILE A 106 -8.75 4.60 -4.16
CA ILE A 106 -7.95 3.85 -3.20
C ILE A 106 -8.74 2.58 -2.86
N ARG A 107 -8.07 1.42 -2.90
CA ARG A 107 -8.70 0.15 -2.56
C ARG A 107 -9.02 0.08 -1.08
N GLN A 108 -10.07 -0.67 -0.75
CA GLN A 108 -10.36 -1.04 0.63
C GLN A 108 -9.24 -1.93 1.19
N PRO A 109 -8.97 -1.90 2.51
CA PRO A 109 -7.89 -2.65 3.15
C PRO A 109 -7.73 -4.09 2.68
N GLU A 110 -8.84 -4.81 2.49
CA GLU A 110 -8.87 -6.23 2.13
C GLU A 110 -8.31 -6.51 0.73
N ALA A 111 -8.26 -5.49 -0.13
CA ALA A 111 -7.80 -5.62 -1.50
C ALA A 111 -6.40 -5.01 -1.73
N TRP A 112 -5.67 -4.62 -0.68
CA TRP A 112 -4.33 -4.04 -0.81
C TRP A 112 -3.28 -5.02 -1.32
N SER A 113 -3.52 -6.33 -1.23
CA SER A 113 -2.70 -7.36 -1.91
C SER A 113 -2.70 -7.20 -3.44
N LEU A 114 -3.72 -6.55 -4.00
CA LEU A 114 -3.81 -6.19 -5.43
C LEU A 114 -3.23 -4.80 -5.73
N GLY A 115 -2.65 -4.13 -4.73
CA GLY A 115 -2.16 -2.75 -4.78
C GLY A 115 -3.11 -1.75 -4.09
N ALA A 116 -2.55 -0.70 -3.49
CA ALA A 116 -3.28 0.32 -2.75
C ALA A 116 -4.22 1.17 -3.64
N LEU A 117 -3.91 1.30 -4.94
CA LEU A 117 -4.77 1.97 -5.91
C LEU A 117 -5.50 0.95 -6.78
N ALA A 118 -6.72 1.33 -7.16
CA ALA A 118 -7.49 0.62 -8.17
C ALA A 118 -7.10 1.06 -9.59
N ASP A 119 -7.53 0.27 -10.57
CA ASP A 119 -7.29 0.56 -11.98
C ASP A 119 -8.13 1.76 -12.48
N ARG A 120 -9.26 2.04 -11.81
CA ARG A 120 -10.28 3.02 -12.22
C ARG A 120 -10.81 3.82 -11.02
N CYS A 121 -11.59 4.87 -11.28
CA CYS A 121 -12.31 5.58 -10.23
C CYS A 121 -13.52 4.79 -9.73
N ARG A 122 -14.12 5.23 -8.62
CA ARG A 122 -15.27 4.55 -8.01
C ARG A 122 -16.46 4.38 -8.96
N LEU A 123 -16.74 5.36 -9.83
CA LEU A 123 -17.84 5.27 -10.80
C LEU A 123 -17.58 4.29 -11.95
N HIS A 124 -16.32 4.02 -12.26
CA HIS A 124 -15.94 3.10 -13.33
C HIS A 124 -15.41 1.78 -12.76
N GLY A 125 -15.96 1.35 -11.62
CA GLY A 125 -15.69 0.02 -11.05
C GLY A 125 -14.38 -0.12 -10.28
N GLY A 126 -13.70 0.96 -9.91
CA GLY A 126 -12.43 0.89 -9.16
C GLY A 126 -12.53 0.12 -7.83
N ASN A 127 -13.70 0.12 -7.19
CA ASN A 127 -13.95 -0.62 -5.96
C ASN A 127 -14.70 -1.94 -6.18
N ALA A 128 -15.01 -2.30 -7.42
CA ALA A 128 -15.65 -3.58 -7.68
C ALA A 128 -14.68 -4.68 -7.25
N ARG A 129 -15.08 -5.50 -6.27
CA ARG A 129 -14.37 -6.74 -5.97
C ARG A 129 -14.38 -7.53 -7.28
N ARG A 130 -13.21 -7.68 -7.93
CA ARG A 130 -13.11 -8.65 -9.03
C ARG A 130 -13.49 -9.97 -8.39
N ILE A 131 -14.63 -10.53 -8.75
CA ILE A 131 -14.95 -11.92 -8.47
C ILE A 131 -13.89 -12.69 -9.23
N ILE A 132 -12.84 -13.12 -8.54
CA ILE A 132 -11.87 -14.06 -9.09
C ILE A 132 -12.69 -15.34 -9.28
N ARG A 133 -13.25 -15.53 -10.47
CA ARG A 133 -13.83 -16.82 -10.83
C ARG A 133 -12.66 -17.79 -10.77
N ALA A 134 -12.62 -18.63 -9.74
CA ALA A 134 -11.73 -19.77 -9.71
C ALA A 134 -11.95 -20.53 -11.03
N LYS A 135 -10.89 -20.71 -11.82
CA LYS A 135 -10.93 -21.68 -12.91
C LYS A 135 -11.27 -23.01 -12.23
N LYS A 136 -12.45 -23.57 -12.51
CA LYS A 136 -12.67 -24.99 -12.29
C LYS A 136 -11.57 -25.70 -13.09
N GLN A 137 -10.74 -26.49 -12.43
CA GLN A 137 -10.00 -27.53 -13.11
C GLN A 137 -11.06 -28.47 -13.69
N ASP A 138 -11.13 -28.56 -15.01
CA ASP A 138 -11.77 -29.69 -15.67
C ASP A 138 -10.84 -30.88 -15.39
N ASP A 139 -11.20 -31.70 -14.41
CA ASP A 139 -10.70 -33.06 -14.32
C ASP A 139 -11.28 -33.81 -15.52
N THR A 140 -10.47 -33.93 -16.56
CA THR A 140 -10.76 -34.84 -17.67
C THR A 140 -10.08 -36.16 -17.32
N GLU A 141 -10.87 -37.12 -16.84
CA GLU A 141 -10.55 -38.56 -16.91
C GLU A 141 -10.46 -39.02 -18.37
#